data_AF-A0AAD8HLV4-F1
#
_entry.id   AF-A0AAD8HLV4-F1
#
_cell.length_a   1.000
_cell.length_b   1.000
_cell.length_c   1.000
_cell.angle_alpha   90.00
_cell.angle_beta   90.00
_cell.angle_gamma   90.00
#
_symmetry.space_group_name_H-M   'P 1'
#
loop_
_entity.id
_entity.type
_entity.pdbx_description
1 polymer ?
#
loop_
_entity_poly.entity_id
_entity_poly.type
_entity_poly.pdbx_seq_one_letter_code
_entity_poly.pdbx_strand_id
1 'polypeptide(L)'
;MDKLVQGVRDTSVGVAKRIYCCYGVHFPSIPKLRKEYGDLLVSCGLIGEAIKVYEDLELWDTVIYCYCLLEKKAVELVKKRLAERPSDSRLWCSLGDVTNDDACYEKALEVSENRSARAKARDVEKAIAGFTRSVQLDPDNGEAWNNIACL
;
A
#
# COMPACT_ATOMS: atom_id res chain seq x y z
N MET A 1 53.22 -17.16 -1.23
CA MET A 1 51.76 -17.44 -1.14
C MET A 1 51.18 -17.02 0.21
N ASP A 2 52.01 -16.72 1.20
CA ASP A 2 51.61 -16.50 2.60
C ASP A 2 50.68 -15.29 2.81
N LYS A 3 50.87 -14.21 2.04
CA LYS A 3 49.99 -13.02 2.09
C LYS A 3 48.56 -13.29 1.61
N LEU A 4 48.35 -14.31 0.76
CA LEU A 4 47.02 -14.68 0.26
C LEU A 4 46.26 -15.50 1.31
N VAL A 5 46.96 -16.42 1.98
CA VAL A 5 46.41 -17.28 3.04
C VAL A 5 46.06 -16.47 4.29
N GLN A 6 46.88 -15.46 4.63
CA GLN A 6 46.59 -14.52 5.71
C GLN A 6 45.26 -13.77 5.46
N GLY A 7 45.03 -13.32 4.22
CA GLY A 7 43.84 -12.56 3.85
C GLY A 7 42.53 -13.36 3.81
N VAL A 8 42.58 -14.70 3.79
CA VAL A 8 41.39 -15.56 3.93
C VAL A 8 40.90 -15.59 5.39
N ARG A 9 41.80 -15.35 6.35
CA ARG A 9 41.48 -15.32 7.78
C ARG A 9 41.09 -13.93 8.29
N ASP A 10 41.34 -12.87 7.50
CA ASP A 10 40.91 -11.51 7.82
C ASP A 10 39.40 -11.36 7.60
N THR A 11 38.66 -11.05 8.66
CA THR A 11 37.19 -10.88 8.64
C THR A 11 36.73 -9.65 7.85
N SER A 12 37.62 -8.73 7.50
CA SER A 12 37.28 -7.52 6.74
C SER A 12 38.11 -7.38 5.47
N VAL A 13 37.51 -7.67 4.33
CA VAL A 13 38.11 -7.38 3.01
C VAL A 13 38.19 -5.85 2.86
N GLY A 14 39.35 -5.29 2.50
CA GLY A 14 39.53 -3.83 2.36
C GLY A 14 38.51 -3.16 1.42
N VAL A 15 38.17 -1.89 1.71
CA VAL A 15 37.11 -1.11 1.00
C VAL A 15 37.25 -1.17 -0.52
N ALA A 16 38.49 -1.09 -1.04
CA ALA A 16 38.77 -1.14 -2.47
C ALA A 16 38.35 -2.45 -3.17
N LYS A 17 38.30 -3.57 -2.44
CA LYS A 17 37.80 -4.85 -2.99
C LYS A 17 36.29 -4.97 -2.86
N ARG A 18 35.69 -4.41 -1.79
CA ARG A 18 34.23 -4.45 -1.57
C ARG A 18 33.47 -3.52 -2.51
N ILE A 19 34.08 -2.41 -2.93
CA ILE A 19 33.44 -1.44 -3.83
C ILE A 19 33.12 -2.06 -5.20
N TYR A 20 33.92 -3.01 -5.69
CA TYR A 20 33.58 -3.75 -6.91
C TYR A 20 32.29 -4.57 -6.79
N CYS A 21 31.96 -5.03 -5.57
CA CYS A 21 30.73 -5.76 -5.30
C CYS A 21 29.53 -4.84 -5.01
N CYS A 22 29.68 -3.51 -4.97
CA CYS A 22 28.56 -2.62 -4.63
C CYS A 22 27.41 -2.70 -5.65
N TYR A 23 27.72 -3.03 -6.90
CA TYR A 23 26.73 -3.29 -7.95
C TYR A 23 26.18 -4.73 -7.95
N GLY A 24 26.80 -5.64 -7.18
CA GLY A 24 26.34 -7.03 -7.02
C GLY A 24 25.29 -7.21 -5.92
N VAL A 25 25.01 -6.16 -5.15
CA VAL A 25 23.94 -6.13 -4.15
C VAL A 25 22.72 -5.45 -4.78
N HIS A 26 21.54 -6.05 -4.67
CA HIS A 26 20.31 -5.40 -5.13
C HIS A 26 20.05 -4.14 -4.29
N PHE A 27 20.42 -2.98 -4.83
CA PHE A 27 20.09 -1.70 -4.21
C PHE A 27 18.64 -1.32 -4.59
N PRO A 28 17.77 -0.95 -3.63
CA PRO A 28 16.42 -0.48 -3.94
C PRO A 28 16.49 0.87 -4.68
N SER A 29 15.48 1.16 -5.51
CA SER A 29 15.40 2.46 -6.16
C SER A 29 15.25 3.58 -5.12
N ILE A 30 15.76 4.78 -5.43
CA ILE A 30 15.68 5.93 -4.50
C ILE A 30 14.25 6.18 -3.99
N PRO A 31 13.19 6.16 -4.83
CA PRO A 31 11.83 6.34 -4.34
C PRO A 31 11.38 5.24 -3.36
N LYS A 32 11.82 4.00 -3.59
CA LYS A 32 11.52 2.88 -2.68
C LYS A 32 12.20 3.09 -1.32
N LEU A 33 13.47 3.50 -1.32
CA LEU A 33 14.18 3.80 -0.08
C LEU A 33 13.54 4.97 0.69
N ARG A 34 13.11 6.03 -0.02
CA ARG A 34 12.39 7.15 0.58
C ARG A 34 11.05 6.72 1.18
N LYS A 35 10.34 5.80 0.52
CA LYS A 35 9.11 5.22 1.07
C LYS A 35 9.39 4.44 2.35
N GLU A 36 10.39 3.56 2.35
CA GLU A 36 10.78 2.79 3.55
C GLU A 36 11.17 3.72 4.72
N TYR A 37 11.83 4.85 4.42
CA TYR A 37 12.11 5.89 5.42
C TYR A 37 10.82 6.53 5.96
N GLY A 38 9.85 6.85 5.10
CA GLY A 38 8.54 7.34 5.52
C GLY A 38 7.82 6.34 6.43
N ASP A 39 7.83 5.05 6.06
CA ASP A 39 7.18 3.98 6.82
C ASP A 39 7.81 3.84 8.22
N LEU A 40 9.14 4.00 8.31
CA LEU A 40 9.86 4.05 9.58
C LEU A 40 9.44 5.25 10.43
N LEU A 41 9.31 6.45 9.83
CA LEU A 41 8.85 7.65 10.54
C LEU A 41 7.45 7.47 11.13
N VAL A 42 6.54 6.84 10.38
CA VAL A 42 5.19 6.51 10.88
C VAL A 42 5.28 5.54 12.06
N SER A 43 6.11 4.50 11.97
CA SER A 43 6.30 3.54 13.08
C SER A 43 6.86 4.18 14.36
N CYS A 44 7.65 5.25 14.20
CA CYS A 44 8.18 6.05 15.31
C CYS A 44 7.21 7.13 15.82
N GLY A 45 6.02 7.26 15.22
CA GLY A 45 5.03 8.28 15.58
C GLY A 45 5.32 9.69 15.01
N LEU A 46 6.33 9.85 14.16
CA LEU A 46 6.71 11.11 13.53
C LEU A 46 5.90 11.38 12.24
N ILE A 47 4.57 11.36 12.36
CA ILE A 47 3.65 11.39 11.22
C ILE A 47 3.77 12.69 10.41
N GLY A 48 4.03 13.83 11.07
CA GLY A 48 4.17 15.12 10.38
C GLY A 48 5.35 15.19 9.41
N GLU A 49 6.49 14.55 9.75
CA GLU A 49 7.64 14.47 8.83
C GLU A 49 7.42 13.43 7.74
N ALA A 50 6.74 12.31 8.07
CA ALA A 50 6.39 11.29 7.09
C ALA A 50 5.52 11.86 5.96
N ILE A 51 4.55 12.72 6.28
CA ILE A 51 3.68 13.37 5.28
C ILE A 51 4.49 14.12 4.24
N LYS A 52 5.52 14.89 4.63
CA LYS A 52 6.36 15.63 3.68
C LYS A 52 7.07 14.69 2.71
N VAL A 53 7.60 13.58 3.22
CA VAL A 53 8.26 12.55 2.40
C VAL A 53 7.27 11.91 1.42
N TYR A 54 6.06 11.61 1.86
CA TYR A 54 5.05 11.01 0.99
C TYR A 54 4.45 12.00 -0.02
N GLU A 55 4.31 13.28 0.34
CA GLU A 55 3.91 14.36 -0.57
C GLU A 55 4.93 14.54 -1.69
N ASP A 56 6.24 14.53 -1.37
CA ASP A 56 7.32 14.57 -2.36
C ASP A 56 7.32 13.36 -3.30
N LEU A 57 6.86 12.20 -2.83
CA LEU A 57 6.73 10.98 -3.62
C LEU A 57 5.38 10.88 -4.36
N GLU A 58 4.48 11.84 -4.14
CA GLU A 58 3.10 11.85 -4.64
C GLU A 58 2.30 10.58 -4.27
N LEU A 59 2.61 9.97 -3.12
CA LEU A 59 1.90 8.78 -2.62
C LEU A 59 0.64 9.20 -1.84
N TRP A 60 -0.39 9.59 -2.58
CA TRP A 60 -1.59 10.20 -1.99
C TRP A 60 -2.36 9.29 -1.04
N ASP A 61 -2.49 7.99 -1.33
CA ASP A 61 -3.18 7.06 -0.43
C ASP A 61 -2.53 7.01 0.96
N THR A 62 -1.19 6.99 1.03
CA THR A 62 -0.45 7.03 2.29
C THR A 62 -0.52 8.40 2.96
N VAL A 63 -0.54 9.49 2.19
CA VAL A 63 -0.73 10.84 2.74
C VAL A 63 -2.10 10.97 3.40
N ILE A 64 -3.17 10.52 2.72
CA ILE A 64 -4.54 10.53 3.24
C ILE A 64 -4.62 9.70 4.52
N TYR A 65 -4.05 8.49 4.51
CA TYR A 65 -3.97 7.64 5.71
C TYR A 65 -3.28 8.36 6.88
N CYS A 66 -2.15 9.04 6.64
CA CYS A 66 -1.46 9.81 7.66
C CYS A 66 -2.30 11.00 8.17
N TYR A 67 -3.07 11.67 7.30
CA TYR A 67 -3.98 12.73 7.73
C TYR A 67 -5.17 12.20 8.55
N CYS A 68 -5.69 11.03 8.22
CA CYS A 68 -6.70 10.33 9.02
C CYS A 68 -6.17 10.01 10.43
N LEU A 69 -4.94 9.50 10.54
CA LEU A 69 -4.30 9.24 11.84
C LEU A 69 -4.11 10.51 12.68
N LEU A 70 -3.97 11.66 12.03
CA LEU A 70 -3.85 12.96 12.71
C LEU A 70 -5.21 13.63 12.97
N GLU A 71 -6.33 13.02 12.60
CA GLU A 71 -7.69 13.61 12.66
C GLU A 71 -7.78 15.00 11.98
N LYS A 72 -6.93 15.24 10.98
CA LYS A 72 -6.85 16.50 10.24
C LYS A 72 -7.54 16.37 8.87
N LYS A 73 -7.71 17.51 8.19
CA LYS A 73 -8.46 17.79 6.94
C LYS A 73 -8.21 16.86 5.73
N ALA A 74 -8.37 15.54 5.87
CA ALA A 74 -8.16 14.55 4.83
C ALA A 74 -9.19 14.71 3.69
N VAL A 75 -10.46 14.94 4.03
CA VAL A 75 -11.55 15.10 3.05
C VAL A 75 -11.30 16.26 2.08
N GLU A 76 -10.83 17.41 2.59
CA GLU A 76 -10.54 18.59 1.77
C GLU A 76 -9.42 18.32 0.76
N LEU A 77 -8.36 17.62 1.20
CA LEU A 77 -7.24 17.24 0.35
C LEU A 77 -7.69 16.29 -0.77
N VAL A 78 -8.48 15.27 -0.44
CA VAL A 78 -8.98 14.29 -1.43
C VAL A 78 -9.87 14.98 -2.46
N LYS A 79 -10.81 15.83 -2.03
CA LYS A 79 -11.68 16.58 -2.94
C LYS A 79 -10.90 17.50 -3.88
N LYS A 80 -9.87 18.19 -3.36
CA LYS A 80 -8.97 19.02 -4.18
C LYS A 80 -8.27 18.20 -5.27
N ARG A 81 -7.79 17.00 -4.94
CA ARG A 81 -7.12 16.12 -5.90
C ARG A 81 -8.07 15.46 -6.89
N LEU A 82 -9.28 15.09 -6.47
CA LEU A 82 -10.32 14.60 -7.37
C LEU A 82 -10.75 15.64 -8.40
N ALA A 83 -10.70 16.93 -8.06
CA ALA A 83 -10.93 18.01 -9.03
C ALA A 83 -9.84 18.06 -10.13
N GLU A 84 -8.61 17.68 -9.81
CA GLU A 84 -7.49 17.61 -10.77
C GLU A 84 -7.50 16.31 -11.57
N ARG A 85 -7.82 15.17 -10.92
CA ARG A 85 -7.78 13.82 -11.50
C ARG A 85 -9.03 13.01 -11.10
N PRO A 86 -10.18 13.25 -11.76
CA PRO A 86 -11.43 12.57 -11.42
C PRO A 86 -11.44 11.09 -11.80
N SER A 87 -10.51 10.65 -12.65
CA SER A 87 -10.40 9.27 -13.13
C SER A 87 -9.54 8.35 -12.24
N ASP A 88 -8.99 8.82 -11.11
CA ASP A 88 -8.26 7.93 -10.20
C ASP A 88 -9.22 7.22 -9.24
N SER A 89 -9.49 5.94 -9.52
CA SER A 89 -10.32 5.09 -8.67
C SER A 89 -9.82 4.94 -7.23
N ARG A 90 -8.51 5.07 -6.97
CA ARG A 90 -7.95 4.94 -5.62
C ARG A 90 -8.35 6.11 -4.74
N LEU A 91 -8.36 7.32 -5.30
CA LEU A 91 -8.81 8.52 -4.59
C LEU A 91 -10.29 8.45 -4.22
N TRP A 92 -11.13 7.88 -5.08
CA TRP A 92 -12.54 7.63 -4.76
C TRP A 92 -12.72 6.61 -3.62
N CYS A 93 -11.94 5.52 -3.61
CA CYS A 93 -11.94 4.57 -2.49
C CYS A 93 -11.48 5.25 -1.20
N SER A 94 -10.39 6.01 -1.25
CA SER A 94 -9.86 6.74 -0.11
C SER A 94 -10.85 7.79 0.41
N LEU A 95 -11.63 8.45 -0.47
CA LEU A 95 -12.74 9.32 -0.06
C LEU A 95 -13.80 8.53 0.71
N GLY A 96 -14.23 7.39 0.16
CA GLY A 96 -15.22 6.50 0.79
C GLY A 96 -14.76 6.00 2.16
N ASP A 97 -13.47 5.72 2.35
CA ASP A 97 -12.94 5.33 3.66
C ASP A 97 -12.95 6.47 4.68
N VAL A 98 -12.78 7.73 4.25
CA VAL A 98 -12.84 8.88 5.17
C VAL A 98 -14.29 9.29 5.47
N THR A 99 -15.19 9.23 4.48
CA THR A 99 -16.60 9.65 4.65
C THR A 99 -17.53 8.52 5.06
N ASN A 100 -17.07 7.27 5.02
CA ASN A 100 -17.88 6.06 5.20
C ASN A 100 -19.13 6.05 4.30
N ASP A 101 -18.97 6.50 3.05
CA ASP A 101 -20.04 6.63 2.05
C ASP A 101 -19.89 5.57 0.96
N ASP A 102 -20.90 4.71 0.82
CA ASP A 102 -20.88 3.60 -0.12
C ASP A 102 -20.93 4.06 -1.58
N ALA A 103 -21.55 5.21 -1.86
CA ALA A 103 -21.65 5.78 -3.19
C ALA A 103 -20.27 6.14 -3.79
N CYS A 104 -19.27 6.39 -2.94
CA CYS A 104 -17.90 6.65 -3.38
C CYS A 104 -17.24 5.40 -4.00
N TYR A 105 -17.58 4.19 -3.53
CA TYR A 105 -17.04 2.94 -4.08
C TYR A 105 -17.71 2.57 -5.40
N GLU A 106 -19.00 2.84 -5.58
CA GLU A 106 -19.69 2.64 -6.86
C GLU A 106 -19.04 3.47 -7.96
N LYS A 107 -18.78 4.76 -7.70
CA LYS A 107 -18.03 5.62 -8.63
C LYS A 107 -16.63 5.11 -8.88
N ALA A 108 -15.94 4.58 -7.86
CA ALA A 108 -14.63 3.98 -8.04
C ALA A 108 -14.67 2.74 -8.97
N LEU A 109 -15.75 1.94 -8.93
CA LEU A 109 -15.97 0.81 -9.83
C LEU A 109 -16.27 1.25 -11.26
N GLU A 110 -17.11 2.27 -11.42
CA GLU A 110 -17.40 2.87 -12.74
C GLU A 110 -16.12 3.39 -13.40
N VAL A 111 -15.33 4.17 -12.65
CA VAL A 111 -14.08 4.75 -13.14
C VAL A 111 -13.00 3.69 -13.42
N SER A 112 -12.96 2.61 -12.64
CA SER A 112 -11.96 1.54 -12.82
C SER A 112 -12.39 0.43 -13.78
N GLU A 113 -13.59 0.50 -14.35
CA GLU A 113 -14.19 -0.60 -15.13
C GLU A 113 -14.18 -1.93 -14.35
N ASN A 114 -14.59 -1.87 -13.08
CA ASN A 114 -14.65 -3.03 -12.18
C ASN A 114 -13.28 -3.71 -11.93
N ARG A 115 -12.16 -2.98 -12.08
CA ARG A 115 -10.81 -3.49 -11.78
C ARG A 115 -10.36 -3.27 -10.34
N SER A 116 -10.95 -2.29 -9.64
CA SER A 116 -10.60 -1.99 -8.25
C SER A 116 -11.03 -3.12 -7.30
N ALA A 117 -10.05 -3.84 -6.76
CA ALA A 117 -10.30 -4.86 -5.73
C ALA A 117 -10.84 -4.24 -4.42
N ARG A 118 -10.33 -3.06 -4.05
CA ARG A 118 -10.74 -2.35 -2.82
C ARG A 118 -12.21 -1.95 -2.85
N ALA A 119 -12.69 -1.46 -4.00
CA ALA A 119 -14.10 -1.10 -4.16
C ALA A 119 -15.01 -2.34 -4.21
N LYS A 120 -14.57 -3.42 -4.87
CA LYS A 120 -15.30 -4.71 -4.88
C LYS A 120 -15.47 -5.31 -3.49
N ALA A 121 -14.48 -5.16 -2.62
CA ALA A 121 -14.54 -5.71 -1.26
C ALA A 121 -15.64 -5.06 -0.40
N ARG A 122 -16.11 -3.85 -0.75
CA ARG A 122 -17.23 -3.18 -0.07
C ARG A 122 -18.60 -3.60 -0.62
N ASP A 123 -18.65 -4.26 -1.78
CA ASP A 123 -19.89 -4.77 -2.36
C ASP A 123 -20.28 -6.10 -1.71
N VAL A 124 -20.91 -6.00 -0.55
CA VAL A 124 -21.29 -7.15 0.29
C VAL A 124 -22.29 -8.06 -0.44
N GLU A 125 -23.22 -7.49 -1.20
CA GLU A 125 -24.25 -8.28 -1.92
C GLU A 125 -23.61 -9.20 -2.96
N LYS A 126 -22.70 -8.68 -3.79
CA LYS A 126 -21.97 -9.51 -4.75
C LYS A 126 -21.05 -10.52 -4.07
N ALA A 127 -20.47 -10.17 -2.92
CA ALA A 127 -19.66 -11.10 -2.14
C ALA A 127 -20.51 -12.28 -1.63
N ILE A 128 -21.68 -12.02 -1.02
CA ILE A 128 -22.62 -13.04 -0.57
C ILE A 128 -23.06 -13.93 -1.73
N ALA A 129 -23.41 -13.35 -2.87
CA ALA A 129 -23.81 -14.12 -4.06
C ALA A 129 -22.68 -15.05 -4.54
N GLY A 130 -21.44 -14.55 -4.55
CA GLY A 130 -20.25 -15.33 -4.92
C GLY A 130 -19.99 -16.50 -3.96
N PHE A 131 -19.98 -16.25 -2.65
CA PHE A 131 -19.77 -17.31 -1.67
C PHE A 131 -20.93 -18.31 -1.61
N THR A 132 -22.16 -17.85 -1.74
CA THR A 132 -23.34 -18.73 -1.85
C THR A 132 -23.20 -19.68 -3.02
N ARG A 133 -22.72 -19.18 -4.17
CA ARG A 133 -22.45 -20.03 -5.33
C ARG A 133 -21.32 -21.03 -5.08
N SER A 134 -20.28 -20.64 -4.34
CA SER A 134 -19.18 -21.54 -3.94
C SER A 134 -19.70 -22.70 -3.11
N VAL A 135 -20.50 -22.42 -2.08
CA VAL A 135 -21.10 -23.44 -1.20
C VAL A 135 -22.07 -24.36 -1.94
N GLN A 136 -22.80 -23.85 -2.95
CA GLN A 136 -23.65 -24.69 -3.80
C GLN A 136 -22.86 -25.69 -4.66
N LEU A 137 -21.62 -25.36 -5.03
CA LEU A 137 -20.75 -26.21 -5.84
C LEU A 137 -19.96 -27.20 -4.97
N ASP A 138 -19.50 -26.73 -3.80
CA ASP A 138 -18.76 -27.51 -2.82
C ASP A 138 -19.31 -27.23 -1.42
N PRO A 139 -20.24 -28.06 -0.94
CA PRO A 139 -20.85 -27.90 0.38
C PRO A 139 -19.87 -28.02 1.56
N ASP A 140 -18.72 -28.68 1.36
CA ASP A 140 -17.70 -28.92 2.39
C ASP A 140 -16.68 -27.77 2.49
N ASN A 141 -16.82 -26.72 1.67
CA ASN A 141 -15.94 -25.55 1.71
C ASN A 141 -16.21 -24.68 2.96
N GLY A 142 -15.49 -24.99 4.04
CA GLY A 142 -15.59 -24.27 5.32
C GLY A 142 -15.19 -22.79 5.25
N GLU A 143 -14.28 -22.40 4.35
CA GLU A 143 -13.90 -20.99 4.19
C GLU A 143 -15.05 -20.15 3.62
N ALA A 144 -15.77 -20.68 2.64
CA ALA A 144 -16.92 -19.99 2.05
C ALA A 144 -18.06 -19.85 3.06
N TRP A 145 -18.35 -20.87 3.87
CA TRP A 145 -19.30 -20.77 4.98
C TRP A 145 -18.88 -19.74 6.02
N ASN A 146 -17.60 -19.73 6.40
CA ASN A 146 -17.08 -18.75 7.36
C ASN A 146 -17.20 -17.32 6.82
N ASN A 147 -16.88 -17.10 5.55
CA ASN A 147 -16.98 -15.77 4.94
C ASN A 147 -18.44 -15.30 4.81
N ILE A 148 -19.41 -16.19 4.50
CA ILE A 148 -20.85 -15.84 4.51
C ILE A 148 -21.30 -15.44 5.92
N ALA A 149 -20.81 -16.14 6.95
CA ALA A 149 -21.19 -15.84 8.34
C ALA A 149 -20.58 -14.54 8.88
N CYS A 150 -19.44 -14.09 8.33
CA CYS A 150 -18.75 -12.87 8.74
C CYS A 150 -19.20 -11.60 8.00
N LEU A 151 -19.87 -11.73 6.85
CA LEU A 151 -20.39 -10.63 6.04
C LEU A 151 -21.77 -10.17 6.53
#